data_AF-A0A1E1WU95-F1
#
_entry.id   AF-A0A1E1WU95-F1
#
_cell.length_a   1.000
_cell.length_b   1.000
_cell.length_c   1.000
_cell.angle_alpha   90.00
_cell.angle_beta   90.00
_cell.angle_gamma   90.00
#
_symmetry.space_group_name_H-M   'P 1'
#
loop_
_entity.id
_entity.type
_entity.pdbx_description
1 polymer ?
#
loop_
_entity_poly.entity_id
_entity_poly.type
_entity_poly.pdbx_seq_one_letter_code
_entity_poly.pdbx_strand_id
1 'polypeptide(L)'
;SKAPVEVDDAKKASGEVYSELVQLEHRALIVNTEPFECGVCMEECAAAGGAVLRECVHTFCRDCLSDLVRHCEEPQVSCPAMGCPGTLQEREIRSLVTQEEYERWLARGLAAAESGTKNAFHCRTRDCTGWALCDPGVRRFP
;
A
#
# COMPACT_ATOMS: atom_id res chain seq x y z
N SER A 1 -2.94 39.33 -36.99
CA SER A 1 -3.95 38.75 -36.10
C SER A 1 -3.70 37.25 -35.92
N LYS A 2 -2.87 36.88 -34.94
CA LYS A 2 -2.62 35.49 -34.49
C LYS A 2 -2.69 35.55 -32.97
N ALA A 3 -3.77 35.04 -32.36
CA ALA A 3 -3.94 35.02 -30.90
C ALA A 3 -5.09 34.15 -30.34
N PRO A 4 -6.14 33.70 -31.08
CA PRO A 4 -7.20 32.93 -30.41
C PRO A 4 -6.88 31.44 -30.22
N VAL A 5 -6.12 30.82 -31.12
CA VAL A 5 -6.03 29.35 -31.22
C VAL A 5 -5.04 28.75 -30.20
N GLU A 6 -3.92 29.43 -29.95
CA GLU A 6 -2.84 28.92 -29.08
C GLU A 6 -3.23 28.88 -27.60
N VAL A 7 -4.18 29.71 -27.16
CA VAL A 7 -4.63 29.79 -25.77
C VAL A 7 -5.62 28.67 -25.43
N ASP A 8 -6.44 28.24 -26.40
CA ASP A 8 -7.40 27.14 -26.24
C ASP A 8 -6.72 25.76 -26.26
N ASP A 9 -5.70 25.56 -27.11
CA ASP A 9 -4.91 24.32 -27.13
C ASP A 9 -4.12 24.11 -25.83
N ALA A 10 -3.53 25.17 -25.27
CA ALA A 10 -2.82 25.10 -23.99
C ALA A 10 -3.76 24.78 -22.80
N LYS A 11 -4.98 25.32 -22.82
CA LYS A 11 -6.01 25.06 -21.80
C LYS A 11 -6.54 23.62 -21.87
N LYS A 12 -6.70 23.10 -23.09
CA LYS A 12 -7.14 21.73 -23.34
C LYS A 12 -6.06 20.71 -22.96
N ALA A 13 -4.80 20.95 -23.35
CA ALA A 13 -3.66 20.14 -22.94
C ALA A 13 -3.47 20.14 -21.41
N SER A 14 -3.65 21.29 -20.75
CA SER A 14 -3.62 21.38 -19.30
C SER A 14 -4.77 20.59 -18.63
N GLY A 15 -5.95 20.53 -19.25
CA GLY A 15 -7.08 19.73 -18.76
C GLY A 15 -6.87 18.22 -18.93
N GLU A 16 -6.27 17.81 -20.04
CA GLU A 16 -5.92 16.40 -20.31
C GLU A 16 -4.84 15.90 -19.36
N VAL A 17 -3.77 16.69 -19.14
CA VAL A 17 -2.71 16.38 -18.17
C VAL A 17 -3.28 16.30 -16.75
N TYR A 18 -4.15 17.22 -16.36
CA TYR A 18 -4.79 17.18 -15.04
C TYR A 18 -5.62 15.90 -14.83
N SER A 19 -6.41 15.50 -15.85
CA SER A 19 -7.18 14.25 -15.80
C SER A 19 -6.27 13.03 -15.65
N GLU A 20 -5.15 12.99 -16.36
CA GLU A 20 -4.18 11.89 -16.27
C GLU A 20 -3.55 11.79 -14.87
N LEU A 21 -3.17 12.93 -14.28
CA LEU A 21 -2.64 12.99 -12.91
C LEU A 21 -3.66 12.49 -11.88
N VAL A 22 -4.93 12.89 -11.99
CA VAL A 22 -6.02 12.39 -11.12
C VAL A 22 -6.23 10.89 -11.28
N GLN A 23 -6.19 10.38 -12.51
CA GLN A 23 -6.30 8.94 -12.76
C GLN A 23 -5.12 8.18 -12.15
N LEU A 24 -3.89 8.71 -12.28
CA LEU A 24 -2.71 8.14 -11.64
C LEU A 24 -2.83 8.15 -10.12
N GLU A 25 -3.37 9.19 -9.51
CA GLU A 25 -3.63 9.23 -8.06
C GLU A 25 -4.59 8.11 -7.62
N HIS A 26 -5.66 7.89 -8.39
CA HIS A 26 -6.71 6.92 -8.07
C HIS A 26 -6.30 5.45 -8.31
N ARG A 27 -5.23 5.18 -9.06
CA ARG A 27 -4.76 3.81 -9.28
C ARG A 27 -4.27 3.18 -7.98
N ALA A 28 -4.72 2.00 -7.66
CA ALA A 28 -4.24 1.31 -6.46
C ALA A 28 -2.75 0.90 -6.60
N LEU A 29 -2.30 0.59 -7.82
CA LEU A 29 -0.92 0.23 -8.14
C LEU A 29 -0.43 1.00 -9.38
N ILE A 30 0.74 1.64 -9.29
CA ILE A 30 1.43 2.21 -10.46
C ILE A 30 2.31 1.11 -11.04
N VAL A 31 2.24 0.91 -12.34
CA VAL A 31 2.99 -0.14 -13.04
C VAL A 31 4.17 0.47 -13.81
N ASN A 32 5.24 -0.30 -13.99
CA ASN A 32 6.38 0.11 -14.81
C ASN A 32 5.97 0.24 -16.29
N THR A 33 6.47 1.26 -16.97
CA THR A 33 6.21 1.48 -18.41
C THR A 33 7.23 0.80 -19.30
N GLU A 34 8.46 0.64 -18.82
CA GLU A 34 9.56 0.02 -19.54
C GLU A 34 10.03 -1.27 -18.83
N PRO A 35 10.62 -2.22 -19.56
CA PRO A 35 11.24 -3.38 -18.94
C PRO A 35 12.37 -3.00 -17.98
N PHE A 36 12.56 -3.77 -16.92
CA PHE A 36 13.62 -3.55 -15.93
C PHE A 36 14.07 -4.86 -15.30
N GLU A 37 15.25 -4.87 -14.69
CA GLU A 37 15.73 -5.99 -13.87
C GLU A 37 15.34 -5.76 -12.41
N CYS A 38 14.65 -6.73 -11.79
CA CYS A 38 14.23 -6.58 -10.41
C CYS A 38 15.40 -6.78 -9.44
N GLY A 39 15.75 -5.76 -8.66
CA GLY A 39 16.86 -5.82 -7.70
C GLY A 39 16.69 -6.79 -6.51
N VAL A 40 15.60 -7.56 -6.45
CA VAL A 40 15.35 -8.59 -5.42
C VAL A 40 15.60 -10.00 -5.96
N CYS A 41 14.92 -10.40 -7.04
CA CYS A 41 15.10 -11.71 -7.66
C CYS A 41 16.12 -11.74 -8.81
N MET A 42 16.58 -10.58 -9.28
CA MET A 42 17.46 -10.40 -10.44
C MET A 42 16.86 -10.91 -11.77
N GLU A 43 15.52 -10.98 -11.87
CA GLU A 43 14.82 -11.37 -13.09
C GLU A 43 14.38 -10.16 -13.93
N GLU A 44 14.36 -10.35 -15.25
CA GLU A 44 13.82 -9.35 -16.18
C GLU A 44 12.29 -9.29 -16.10
N CYS A 45 11.78 -8.09 -15.84
CA CYS A 45 10.37 -7.79 -15.80
C CYS A 45 9.96 -7.03 -17.05
N ALA A 46 8.96 -7.54 -17.77
CA ALA A 46 8.37 -6.82 -18.90
C ALA A 46 7.64 -5.55 -18.46
N ALA A 47 7.30 -4.68 -19.42
CA ALA A 47 6.42 -3.55 -19.19
C ALA A 47 5.11 -4.02 -18.52
N ALA A 48 4.66 -3.27 -17.52
CA ALA A 48 3.54 -3.56 -16.62
C ALA A 48 3.66 -4.81 -15.71
N GLY A 49 4.77 -5.56 -15.78
CA GLY A 49 5.03 -6.75 -14.96
C GLY A 49 5.48 -6.45 -13.53
N GLY A 50 5.94 -5.23 -13.25
CA GLY A 50 6.29 -4.75 -11.93
C GLY A 50 5.34 -3.68 -11.39
N ALA A 51 5.71 -3.15 -10.23
CA ALA A 51 5.05 -2.02 -9.59
C ALA A 51 6.06 -0.97 -9.15
N VAL A 52 5.67 0.29 -9.29
CA VAL A 52 6.42 1.47 -8.87
C VAL A 52 5.82 1.95 -7.54
N LEU A 53 6.60 1.89 -6.47
CA LEU A 53 6.15 2.29 -5.13
C LEU A 53 5.97 3.81 -5.07
N ARG A 54 4.83 4.27 -4.56
CA ARG A 54 4.47 5.69 -4.58
C ARG A 54 5.33 6.57 -3.67
N GLU A 55 5.79 6.04 -2.54
CA GLU A 55 6.54 6.82 -1.56
C GLU A 55 7.98 7.11 -1.98
N CYS A 56 8.58 6.21 -2.76
CA CYS A 56 10.01 6.26 -3.08
C CYS A 56 10.36 6.02 -4.54
N VAL A 57 9.37 5.72 -5.40
CA VAL A 57 9.52 5.48 -6.85
C VAL A 57 10.42 4.29 -7.21
N HIS A 58 10.82 3.47 -6.23
CA HIS A 58 11.51 2.22 -6.49
C HIS A 58 10.57 1.21 -7.15
N THR A 59 11.12 0.42 -8.08
CA THR A 59 10.35 -0.52 -8.90
C THR A 59 10.80 -1.94 -8.65
N PHE A 60 9.84 -2.85 -8.44
CA PHE A 60 10.08 -4.27 -8.20
C PHE A 60 9.05 -5.13 -8.92
N CYS A 61 9.36 -6.40 -9.15
CA CYS A 61 8.37 -7.33 -9.70
C CYS A 61 7.23 -7.53 -8.70
N ARG A 62 6.03 -7.82 -9.20
CA ARG A 62 4.85 -8.01 -8.35
C ARG A 62 5.01 -9.19 -7.40
N ASP A 63 5.69 -10.24 -7.83
CA ASP A 63 5.87 -11.46 -7.04
C ASP A 63 6.74 -11.18 -5.81
N CYS A 64 7.89 -10.52 -5.97
CA CYS A 64 8.73 -10.13 -4.83
C CYS A 64 8.02 -9.20 -3.85
N LEU A 65 7.20 -8.24 -4.33
CA LEU A 65 6.42 -7.38 -3.44
C LEU A 65 5.31 -8.16 -2.72
N SER A 66 4.65 -9.11 -3.40
CA SER A 66 3.62 -9.96 -2.80
C SER A 66 4.22 -10.87 -1.73
N ASP A 67 5.38 -11.46 -2.01
CA ASP A 67 6.10 -12.30 -1.06
C ASP A 67 6.61 -11.50 0.13
N LEU A 68 7.07 -10.26 -0.09
CA LEU A 68 7.43 -9.35 0.99
C LEU A 68 6.25 -9.11 1.93
N VAL A 69 5.06 -8.81 1.40
CA VAL A 69 3.83 -8.65 2.21
C VAL A 69 3.50 -9.94 2.97
N ARG A 70 3.59 -11.11 2.32
CA ARG A 70 3.28 -12.40 2.94
C ARG A 70 4.16 -12.70 4.14
N HIS A 71 5.45 -12.41 4.04
CA HIS A 71 6.45 -12.82 5.04
C HIS A 71 6.82 -11.71 6.05
N CYS A 72 6.48 -10.46 5.79
CA CYS A 72 6.74 -9.37 6.74
C CYS A 72 5.88 -9.52 8.00
N GLU A 73 6.51 -9.66 9.18
CA GLU A 73 5.78 -9.80 10.45
C GLU A 73 5.25 -8.46 10.98
N GLU A 74 5.83 -7.36 10.53
CA GLU A 74 5.46 -6.01 10.92
C GLU A 74 4.22 -5.51 10.15
N PRO A 75 3.39 -4.65 10.75
CA PRO A 75 2.25 -4.05 10.06
C PRO A 75 2.68 -3.09 8.95
N GLN A 76 3.82 -2.41 9.13
CA GLN A 76 4.39 -1.53 8.12
C GLN A 76 5.40 -2.32 7.27
N VAL A 77 5.13 -2.43 5.97
CA VAL A 77 5.98 -3.17 5.05
C VAL A 77 6.96 -2.21 4.38
N SER A 78 8.25 -2.31 4.71
CA SER A 78 9.30 -1.45 4.18
C SER A 78 9.63 -1.74 2.72
N CYS A 79 10.08 -0.72 1.98
CA CYS A 79 10.65 -0.87 0.65
C CYS A 79 11.88 -1.82 0.67
N PRO A 80 12.02 -2.76 -0.27
CA PRO A 80 13.19 -3.64 -0.36
C PRO A 80 14.52 -2.94 -0.69
N ALA A 81 14.48 -1.70 -1.18
CA ALA A 81 15.70 -0.98 -1.55
C ALA A 81 16.54 -0.67 -0.31
N MET A 82 17.84 -0.99 -0.38
CA MET A 82 18.78 -0.78 0.72
C MET A 82 18.83 0.69 1.15
N GLY A 83 18.58 0.94 2.44
CA GLY A 83 18.61 2.29 3.02
C GLY A 83 17.43 3.19 2.63
N CYS A 84 16.41 2.65 1.94
CA CYS A 84 15.20 3.41 1.62
C CYS A 84 14.26 3.45 2.84
N PRO A 85 13.81 4.64 3.27
CA PRO A 85 12.85 4.78 4.36
C PRO A 85 11.39 4.60 3.90
N GLY A 86 11.15 4.42 2.60
CA GLY A 86 9.81 4.32 2.03
C GLY A 86 9.13 3.00 2.40
N THR A 87 7.81 3.00 2.39
CA THR A 87 6.98 1.85 2.77
C THR A 87 5.90 1.59 1.73
N LEU A 88 5.40 0.35 1.69
CA LEU A 88 4.27 -0.02 0.86
C LEU A 88 2.99 0.51 1.50
N GLN A 89 2.14 1.13 0.70
CA GLN A 89 0.88 1.67 1.13
C GLN A 89 -0.21 0.60 1.10
N GLU A 90 -1.24 0.74 1.95
CA GLU A 90 -2.37 -0.19 2.01
C GLU A 90 -2.99 -0.48 0.63
N ARG A 91 -3.15 0.54 -0.21
CA ARG A 91 -3.68 0.40 -1.58
C ARG A 91 -2.81 -0.46 -2.49
N GLU A 92 -1.49 -0.38 -2.32
CA GLU A 92 -0.52 -1.17 -3.08
C GLU A 92 -0.57 -2.61 -2.58
N ILE A 93 -0.52 -2.81 -1.26
CA ILE A 93 -0.62 -4.12 -0.60
C ILE A 93 -1.89 -4.85 -1.04
N ARG A 94 -3.05 -4.19 -0.94
CA ARG A 94 -4.35 -4.75 -1.35
C ARG A 94 -4.40 -5.17 -2.82
N SER A 95 -3.60 -4.53 -3.68
CA SER A 95 -3.54 -4.85 -5.10
C SER A 95 -2.55 -5.95 -5.44
N LEU A 96 -1.57 -6.20 -4.56
CA LEU A 96 -0.50 -7.18 -4.76
C LEU A 96 -0.92 -8.58 -4.28
N VAL A 97 -1.70 -8.67 -3.22
CA VAL A 97 -2.02 -9.95 -2.57
C VAL A 97 -3.48 -10.35 -2.71
N THR A 98 -3.80 -11.61 -2.39
CA THR A 98 -5.19 -12.07 -2.34
C THR A 98 -5.95 -11.44 -1.17
N GLN A 99 -7.28 -11.51 -1.19
CA GLN A 99 -8.11 -11.01 -0.09
C GLN A 99 -7.74 -11.67 1.25
N GLU A 100 -7.48 -12.98 1.26
CA GLU A 100 -7.08 -13.74 2.45
C GLU A 100 -5.71 -13.32 2.98
N GLU A 101 -4.76 -13.03 2.10
CA GLU A 101 -3.45 -12.50 2.45
C GLU A 101 -3.53 -11.08 3.00
N TYR A 102 -4.38 -10.26 2.41
CA TYR A 102 -4.63 -8.90 2.85
C TYR A 102 -5.25 -8.85 4.26
N GLU A 103 -6.24 -9.70 4.53
CA GLU A 103 -6.85 -9.83 5.86
C GLU A 103 -5.85 -10.31 6.92
N ARG A 104 -4.95 -11.23 6.55
CA ARG A 104 -3.85 -11.65 7.43
C ARG A 104 -2.89 -10.51 7.74
N TRP A 105 -2.55 -9.69 6.75
CA TRP A 105 -1.72 -8.50 6.98
C TRP A 105 -2.43 -7.47 7.86
N LEU A 106 -3.72 -7.19 7.64
CA LEU A 106 -4.52 -6.30 8.51
C LEU A 106 -4.56 -6.78 9.96
N ALA A 107 -4.64 -8.09 10.18
CA ALA A 107 -4.62 -8.66 11.53
C ALA A 107 -3.31 -8.36 12.29
N ARG A 108 -2.17 -8.22 11.59
CA ARG A 108 -0.89 -7.80 12.19
C ARG A 108 -0.96 -6.37 12.72
N GLY A 109 -1.58 -5.46 11.96
CA GLY A 109 -1.84 -4.09 12.40
C GLY A 109 -2.70 -4.03 13.65
N LEU A 110 -3.75 -4.86 13.70
CA LEU A 110 -4.62 -4.94 14.88
C LEU A 110 -3.86 -5.46 16.11
N ALA A 111 -3.05 -6.52 15.95
CA ALA A 111 -2.24 -7.08 17.03
C ALA A 111 -1.16 -6.10 17.53
N ALA A 112 -0.55 -5.33 16.63
CA ALA A 112 0.39 -4.28 17.01
C ALA A 112 -0.28 -3.15 17.81
N ALA A 113 -1.49 -2.73 17.40
CA ALA A 113 -2.26 -1.72 18.13
C ALA A 113 -2.70 -2.21 19.52
N GLU A 114 -3.11 -3.47 19.61
CA GLU A 114 -3.50 -4.12 20.86
C GLU A 114 -2.31 -4.18 21.84
N SER A 115 -1.16 -4.71 21.40
CA SER A 115 0.05 -4.85 22.23
C SER A 115 0.63 -3.51 22.69
N GLY A 116 0.46 -2.45 21.90
CA GLY A 116 0.84 -1.09 22.27
C GLY A 116 -0.09 -0.41 23.29
N THR A 117 -1.27 -1.00 23.59
CA THR A 117 -2.30 -0.33 24.39
C THR A 117 -2.46 -0.90 25.79
N LYS A 118 -2.17 -0.08 26.81
CA LYS A 118 -2.18 -0.49 28.24
C LYS A 118 -3.54 -0.97 28.77
N ASN A 119 -4.65 -0.59 28.15
CA ASN A 119 -6.01 -0.88 28.61
C ASN A 119 -6.79 -1.77 27.63
N ALA A 120 -6.09 -2.57 26.81
CA ALA A 120 -6.72 -3.57 25.96
C ALA A 120 -7.05 -4.82 26.79
N PHE A 121 -8.26 -5.37 26.59
CA PHE A 121 -8.73 -6.58 27.26
C PHE A 121 -9.32 -7.55 26.25
N HIS A 122 -8.95 -8.82 26.35
CA HIS A 122 -9.52 -9.88 25.51
C HIS A 122 -10.85 -10.40 26.03
N CYS A 123 -11.71 -10.78 25.10
CA CYS A 123 -12.88 -11.59 25.37
C CYS A 123 -12.46 -12.93 26.00
N ARG A 124 -13.18 -13.35 27.04
CA ARG A 124 -12.91 -14.61 27.76
C ARG A 124 -13.65 -15.81 27.18
N THR A 125 -14.48 -15.60 26.16
CA THR A 125 -15.15 -16.69 25.44
C THR A 125 -14.12 -17.51 24.69
N ARG A 126 -14.22 -18.84 24.77
CA ARG A 126 -13.31 -19.75 24.06
C ARG A 126 -13.33 -19.45 22.57
N ASP A 127 -12.14 -19.46 21.96
CA ASP A 127 -11.91 -19.23 20.53
C ASP A 127 -12.34 -17.84 20.01
N CYS A 128 -12.62 -16.88 20.90
CA CYS A 128 -12.88 -15.50 20.53
C CYS A 128 -11.58 -14.69 20.48
N THR A 129 -11.28 -14.12 19.32
CA THR A 129 -10.13 -13.21 19.10
C THR A 129 -10.47 -11.74 19.38
N GLY A 130 -11.72 -11.46 19.80
CA GLY A 130 -12.18 -10.11 20.08
C GLY A 130 -11.50 -9.50 21.29
N TRP A 131 -11.14 -8.23 21.18
CA TRP A 131 -10.61 -7.41 22.26
C TRP A 131 -11.28 -6.03 22.27
N ALA A 132 -11.17 -5.33 23.39
CA ALA A 132 -11.74 -4.00 23.54
C ALA A 132 -10.88 -3.12 24.44
N LEU A 133 -10.99 -1.81 24.24
CA LEU A 133 -10.42 -0.79 25.11
C LEU A 133 -11.36 -0.55 26.30
N CYS A 134 -10.84 -0.64 27.52
CA CYS A 134 -11.58 -0.24 28.71
C CYS A 134 -11.18 1.15 29.18
N ASP A 135 -12.18 2.00 29.39
CA ASP A 135 -11.99 3.21 30.16
C ASP A 135 -11.80 2.88 31.65
N PRO A 136 -10.99 3.68 32.37
CA PRO A 136 -10.78 3.50 33.81
C PRO A 136 -12.12 3.52 34.57
N GLY A 137 -12.37 2.47 35.37
CA GLY A 137 -13.56 2.35 36.21
C GLY A 137 -14.70 1.50 35.62
N VAL A 138 -14.61 1.09 34.36
CA VAL A 138 -15.54 0.12 33.76
C VAL A 138 -15.21 -1.30 34.26
N ARG A 139 -16.19 -1.99 34.84
CA ARG A 139 -16.02 -3.36 35.41
C ARG A 139 -16.72 -4.47 34.63
N ARG A 140 -17.57 -4.11 33.66
CA ARG A 140 -18.34 -5.05 32.82
C ARG A 140 -18.48 -4.45 31.43
N PHE A 141 -18.21 -5.27 30.42
CA PHE A 141 -18.65 -5.00 29.05
C PHE A 141 -20.14 -5.36 28.95
N PRO A 142 -20.96 -4.57 28.23
CA PRO A 142 -22.37 -4.88 28.00
C PRO A 142 -22.56 -6.18 27.22
#